data_AF-A0A257A656-F1
#
_entry.id   AF-A0A257A656-F1
#
_cell.length_a   1.000
_cell.length_b   1.000
_cell.length_c   1.000
_cell.angle_alpha   90.00
_cell.angle_beta   90.00
_cell.angle_gamma   90.00
#
_symmetry.space_group_name_H-M   'P 1'
#
loop_
_entity.id
_entity.type
_entity.pdbx_description
1 polymer ?
#
loop_
_entity_poly.entity_id
_entity_poly.type
_entity_poly.pdbx_seq_one_letter_code
_entity_poly.pdbx_strand_id
1 'polypeptide(L)'
;MSKKAKARIINKNPVTAEKILASLPLEGNALKWGDEIYFYIDVEIEEENSQEEVEIGDIAYWPEGKAICIFLGLTPISKDKPKAISPVNVFAKLDEKIGIKEGEKVRIFKDS
;
A
#
# COMPACT_ATOMS: atom_id res chain seq x y z
N MET A 1 0.65 -2.22 22.82
CA MET A 1 0.87 -3.46 22.03
C MET A 1 1.01 -3.05 20.57
N SER A 2 2.10 -3.46 19.91
CA SER A 2 2.26 -3.23 18.47
C SER A 2 1.31 -4.17 17.72
N LYS A 3 0.44 -3.61 16.87
CA LYS A 3 -0.44 -4.40 16.00
C LYS A 3 0.37 -4.94 14.82
N LYS A 4 0.02 -6.13 14.34
CA LYS A 4 0.59 -6.75 13.14
C LYS A 4 -0.53 -7.39 12.35
N ALA A 5 -0.35 -7.48 11.05
CA ALA A 5 -1.22 -8.20 10.12
C ALA A 5 -0.35 -8.83 9.03
N LYS A 6 -0.78 -9.97 8.49
CA LYS A 6 -0.11 -10.58 7.35
C LYS A 6 -0.64 -10.02 6.03
N ALA A 7 0.25 -9.99 5.04
CA ALA A 7 -0.08 -9.68 3.67
C ALA A 7 0.60 -10.68 2.75
N ARG A 8 -0.04 -10.98 1.63
CA ARG A 8 0.47 -11.86 0.60
C ARG A 8 0.73 -11.08 -0.69
N ILE A 9 1.83 -11.40 -1.35
CA ILE A 9 2.13 -10.90 -2.69
C ILE A 9 1.10 -11.49 -3.66
N ILE A 10 0.62 -10.68 -4.58
CA ILE A 10 -0.27 -11.11 -5.67
C ILE A 10 0.43 -10.92 -7.01
N ASN A 11 0.11 -11.79 -7.98
CA ASN A 11 0.77 -11.80 -9.28
C ASN A 11 0.15 -10.80 -10.27
N LYS A 12 -0.03 -9.54 -9.84
CA LYS A 12 -0.56 -8.47 -10.69
C LYS A 12 0.53 -7.56 -11.25
N ASN A 13 1.51 -7.24 -10.39
CA ASN A 13 2.64 -6.36 -10.66
C ASN A 13 3.95 -6.99 -10.14
N PRO A 14 4.44 -8.05 -10.82
CA PRO A 14 5.60 -8.82 -10.35
C PRO A 14 6.90 -8.01 -10.27
N VAL A 15 7.14 -7.04 -11.17
CA VAL A 15 8.36 -6.21 -11.12
C VAL A 15 8.32 -5.27 -9.92
N THR A 16 7.16 -4.67 -9.66
CA THR A 16 6.90 -3.85 -8.48
C THR A 16 7.08 -4.67 -7.21
N ALA A 17 6.48 -5.86 -7.14
CA ALA A 17 6.60 -6.74 -5.99
C ALA A 17 8.07 -7.10 -5.71
N GLU A 18 8.85 -7.45 -6.74
CA GLU A 18 10.26 -7.80 -6.61
C GLU A 18 11.08 -6.63 -6.04
N LYS A 19 10.94 -5.43 -6.61
CA LYS A 19 11.67 -4.24 -6.15
C LYS A 19 11.32 -3.86 -4.71
N ILE A 20 10.03 -3.93 -4.34
CA ILE A 20 9.60 -3.69 -2.96
C ILE A 20 10.17 -4.75 -2.02
N LEU A 21 10.09 -6.05 -2.37
CA LEU A 21 10.63 -7.15 -1.56
C LEU A 21 12.15 -7.08 -1.39
N ALA A 22 12.88 -6.58 -2.39
CA ALA A 22 14.32 -6.35 -2.33
C ALA A 22 14.69 -5.18 -1.41
N SER A 23 13.77 -4.22 -1.25
CA SER A 23 13.95 -3.02 -0.43
C SER A 23 13.47 -3.18 1.02
N LEU A 24 12.89 -4.33 1.38
CA LEU A 24 12.46 -4.58 2.75
C LEU A 24 13.66 -4.69 3.70
N PRO A 25 13.55 -4.17 4.95
CA PRO A 25 12.36 -3.56 5.54
C PRO A 25 12.14 -2.11 5.11
N LEU A 26 10.87 -1.74 4.90
CA LEU A 26 10.44 -0.37 4.62
C LEU A 26 9.70 0.19 5.84
N GLU A 27 9.93 1.46 6.16
CA GLU A 27 9.25 2.13 7.26
C GLU A 27 8.95 3.60 6.97
N GLY A 28 7.88 4.10 7.58
CA GLY A 28 7.47 5.50 7.44
C GLY A 28 6.38 5.85 8.45
N ASN A 29 6.05 7.15 8.54
CA ASN A 29 4.92 7.60 9.34
C ASN A 29 3.65 7.52 8.49
N ALA A 30 2.59 6.92 9.04
CA ALA A 30 1.30 6.81 8.36
C ALA A 30 0.70 8.19 8.12
N LEU A 31 0.48 8.52 6.86
CA LEU A 31 -0.37 9.61 6.41
C LEU A 31 -1.74 9.03 6.02
N LYS A 32 -2.80 9.81 6.20
CA LYS A 32 -4.17 9.36 5.96
C LYS A 32 -4.84 10.18 4.86
N TRP A 33 -5.56 9.51 3.96
CA TRP A 33 -6.41 10.15 2.96
C TRP A 33 -7.72 9.37 2.80
N GLY A 34 -8.81 9.87 3.39
CA GLY A 34 -10.00 9.03 3.61
C GLY A 34 -9.61 7.83 4.47
N ASP A 35 -9.95 6.60 4.08
CA ASP A 35 -9.51 5.37 4.74
C ASP A 35 -8.30 4.70 4.05
N GLU A 36 -7.60 5.41 3.18
CA GLU A 36 -6.28 5.03 2.71
C GLU A 36 -5.21 5.46 3.71
N ILE A 37 -4.26 4.57 3.98
CA ILE A 37 -3.03 4.87 4.70
C ILE A 37 -1.89 4.78 3.72
N TYR A 38 -1.02 5.79 3.70
CA TYR A 38 0.16 5.77 2.87
C TYR A 38 1.38 6.29 3.61
N PHE A 39 2.57 5.91 3.15
CA PHE A 39 3.83 6.46 3.63
C PHE A 39 4.88 6.42 2.51
N TYR A 40 5.71 7.45 2.49
CA TYR A 40 6.75 7.61 1.47
C TYR A 40 7.92 6.65 1.69
N ILE A 41 8.50 6.19 0.58
CA ILE A 41 9.69 5.35 0.52
C ILE A 41 10.67 5.91 -0.52
N ASP A 42 11.96 5.66 -0.34
CA ASP A 42 12.99 6.11 -1.28
C ASP A 42 13.29 5.02 -2.34
N VAL A 43 12.22 4.55 -3.00
CA VAL A 43 12.31 3.52 -4.05
C VAL A 43 11.53 4.00 -5.26
N GLU A 44 12.20 4.04 -6.41
CA GLU A 44 11.61 4.45 -7.69
C GLU A 44 11.21 3.23 -8.52
N ILE A 45 9.92 3.16 -8.84
CA ILE A 45 9.33 2.09 -9.64
C ILE A 45 8.40 2.76 -10.67
N GLU A 46 8.52 2.37 -11.93
CA GLU A 46 7.65 2.86 -12.99
C GLU A 46 6.24 2.25 -12.86
N GLU A 47 5.28 2.83 -13.58
CA GLU A 47 3.95 2.23 -13.71
C GLU A 47 4.04 0.80 -14.26
N GLU A 48 3.34 -0.12 -13.61
CA GLU A 48 3.19 -1.51 -14.00
C GLU A 48 1.73 -1.87 -13.76
N ASN A 49 1.01 -2.21 -14.84
CA ASN A 49 -0.41 -2.59 -14.82
C ASN A 49 -1.27 -1.72 -13.86
N SER A 50 -1.00 -0.42 -13.90
CA SER A 50 -1.46 0.56 -12.91
C SER A 50 -2.96 0.80 -13.05
N GLN A 51 -3.61 1.14 -11.95
CA GLN A 51 -5.05 1.40 -11.90
C GLN A 51 -5.40 2.37 -10.78
N GLU A 52 -6.55 3.01 -10.89
CA GLU A 52 -7.07 3.85 -9.81
C GLU A 52 -8.09 3.10 -8.94
N GLU A 53 -8.92 2.23 -9.53
CA GLU A 53 -9.92 1.45 -8.78
C GLU A 53 -9.26 0.24 -8.10
N VAL A 54 -9.38 0.16 -6.78
CA VAL A 54 -8.73 -0.89 -5.97
C VAL A 54 -9.74 -1.52 -5.01
N GLU A 55 -9.34 -2.61 -4.36
CA GLU A 55 -10.18 -3.33 -3.41
C GLU A 55 -9.73 -3.06 -1.97
N ILE A 56 -10.65 -3.18 -1.02
CA ILE A 56 -10.30 -3.09 0.41
C ILE A 56 -9.29 -4.21 0.73
N GLY A 57 -8.23 -3.82 1.44
CA GLY A 57 -7.10 -4.66 1.80
C GLY A 57 -5.98 -4.67 0.76
N ASP A 58 -6.13 -4.02 -0.39
CA ASP A 58 -5.05 -3.92 -1.37
C ASP A 58 -3.89 -3.09 -0.83
N ILE A 59 -2.68 -3.53 -1.16
CA ILE A 59 -1.43 -2.81 -0.92
C ILE A 59 -0.82 -2.51 -2.29
N ALA A 60 -0.56 -1.24 -2.53
CA ALA A 60 -0.08 -0.75 -3.80
C ALA A 60 1.14 0.15 -3.63
N TYR A 61 1.94 0.26 -4.68
CA TYR A 61 2.94 1.30 -4.82
C TYR A 61 2.37 2.43 -5.66
N TRP A 62 2.54 3.68 -5.20
CA TRP A 62 2.13 4.88 -5.90
C TRP A 62 3.35 5.55 -6.54
N PRO A 63 3.50 5.49 -7.89
CA PRO A 63 4.69 5.98 -8.58
C PRO A 63 4.92 7.48 -8.44
N GLU A 64 3.89 8.31 -8.61
CA GLU A 64 4.03 9.77 -8.56
C GLU A 64 4.50 10.26 -7.18
N GLY A 65 4.05 9.60 -6.11
CA GLY A 65 4.43 9.96 -4.75
C GLY A 65 5.62 9.20 -4.19
N LYS A 66 6.10 8.12 -4.85
CA LYS A 66 7.05 7.16 -4.26
C LYS A 66 6.58 6.65 -2.90
N ALA A 67 5.34 6.15 -2.84
CA ALA A 67 4.71 5.75 -1.57
C ALA A 67 4.17 4.32 -1.61
N ILE A 68 4.09 3.70 -0.44
CA ILE A 68 3.24 2.52 -0.25
C ILE A 68 1.87 2.98 0.22
N CYS A 69 0.83 2.51 -0.44
CA CYS A 69 -0.57 2.73 -0.12
C CYS A 69 -1.19 1.44 0.41
N ILE A 70 -1.98 1.55 1.48
CA ILE A 70 -2.74 0.47 2.11
C ILE A 70 -4.20 0.92 2.16
N PHE A 71 -5.05 0.30 1.33
CA PHE A 71 -6.46 0.69 1.20
C PHE A 71 -7.30 -0.03 2.25
N LEU A 72 -7.61 0.63 3.37
CA LEU A 72 -8.42 0.04 4.46
C LEU A 72 -9.93 0.32 4.30
N GLY A 73 -10.30 1.19 3.36
CA GLY A 73 -11.67 1.60 3.08
C GLY A 73 -11.73 2.57 1.90
N LEU A 74 -12.77 3.40 1.87
CA LEU A 74 -13.00 4.38 0.80
C LEU A 74 -12.05 5.57 0.90
N THR A 75 -11.63 6.10 -0.24
CA THR A 75 -10.89 7.36 -0.31
C THR A 75 -11.88 8.53 -0.48
N PRO A 76 -11.44 9.80 -0.36
CA PRO A 76 -12.33 10.95 -0.53
C PRO A 76 -12.97 11.07 -1.92
N ILE A 77 -12.38 10.45 -2.95
CA ILE A 77 -12.91 10.47 -4.33
C ILE A 77 -13.65 9.18 -4.69
N SER A 78 -13.73 8.22 -3.76
CA SER A 78 -14.49 6.99 -3.95
C SER A 78 -15.98 7.28 -4.13
N LYS A 79 -16.63 6.45 -4.96
CA LYS A 79 -18.09 6.35 -5.03
C LYS A 79 -18.56 5.12 -4.27
N ASP A 80 -18.35 3.95 -4.86
CA ASP A 80 -18.77 2.65 -4.30
C ASP A 80 -17.57 1.79 -3.86
N LYS A 81 -16.40 2.00 -4.48
CA LYS A 81 -15.16 1.26 -4.22
C LYS A 81 -13.99 2.21 -3.91
N PRO A 82 -12.96 1.75 -3.16
CA PRO A 82 -11.73 2.49 -2.97
C PRO A 82 -11.14 2.95 -4.31
N LYS A 83 -10.75 4.23 -4.40
CA LYS A 83 -10.15 4.78 -5.60
C LYS A 83 -8.91 5.62 -5.26
N ALA A 84 -7.74 5.22 -5.73
CA ALA A 84 -6.51 5.99 -5.59
C ALA A 84 -6.61 7.34 -6.32
N ILE A 85 -5.90 8.37 -5.83
CA ILE A 85 -5.91 9.72 -6.43
C ILE A 85 -5.39 9.72 -7.87
N SER A 86 -4.49 8.79 -8.19
CA SER A 86 -3.94 8.53 -9.51
C SER A 86 -3.48 7.05 -9.61
N PRO A 87 -3.04 6.56 -10.79
CA PRO A 87 -2.73 5.15 -10.98
C PRO A 87 -1.70 4.59 -10.00
N VAL A 88 -1.98 3.40 -9.45
CA VAL A 88 -1.11 2.67 -8.53
C VAL A 88 -0.86 1.22 -8.98
N ASN A 89 0.32 0.70 -8.62
CA ASN A 89 0.71 -0.68 -8.89
C ASN A 89 0.32 -1.55 -7.69
N VAL A 90 -0.84 -2.20 -7.74
CA VAL A 90 -1.27 -3.14 -6.69
C VAL A 90 -0.39 -4.39 -6.74
N PHE A 91 0.33 -4.70 -5.67
CA PHE A 91 1.31 -5.80 -5.65
C PHE A 91 1.09 -6.81 -4.50
N ALA A 92 0.32 -6.43 -3.49
CA ALA A 92 0.01 -7.31 -2.37
C ALA A 92 -1.41 -7.08 -1.84
N LYS A 93 -1.88 -8.00 -0.98
CA LYS A 93 -3.16 -7.90 -0.31
C LYS A 93 -3.03 -8.30 1.15
N LEU A 94 -3.64 -7.53 2.05
CA LEU A 94 -3.80 -7.88 3.45
C LEU A 94 -4.65 -9.15 3.59
N ASP A 95 -4.20 -10.07 4.43
CA ASP A 95 -4.96 -11.27 4.79
C ASP A 95 -6.01 -10.98 5.88
N GLU A 96 -5.77 -9.93 6.67
CA GLU A 96 -6.60 -9.55 7.80
C GLU A 96 -6.70 -8.02 7.93
N LYS A 97 -7.79 -7.54 8.54
CA LYS A 97 -7.98 -6.11 8.79
C LYS A 97 -7.02 -5.64 9.88
N ILE A 98 -6.34 -4.52 9.61
CA ILE A 98 -5.53 -3.82 10.59
C ILE A 98 -5.98 -2.37 10.69
N GLY A 99 -6.11 -1.86 11.92
CA GLY A 99 -6.40 -0.45 12.17
C GLY A 99 -5.11 0.32 12.42
N ILE A 100 -4.77 1.23 11.49
CA ILE A 100 -3.62 2.13 11.56
C ILE A 100 -4.14 3.56 11.71
N LYS A 101 -3.60 4.31 12.66
CA LYS A 101 -3.91 5.74 12.87
C LYS A 101 -2.87 6.60 12.16
N GLU A 102 -3.30 7.79 11.75
CA GLU A 102 -2.39 8.82 11.27
C GLU A 102 -1.28 9.11 12.29
N GLY A 103 -0.06 9.28 11.81
CA GLY A 103 1.14 9.51 12.61
C GLY A 103 1.74 8.25 13.24
N GLU A 104 1.09 7.08 13.17
CA GLU A 104 1.72 5.84 13.64
C GLU A 104 2.89 5.43 12.73
N LYS A 105 3.98 4.96 13.34
CA LYS A 105 5.09 4.38 12.58
C LYS A 105 4.67 3.03 12.00
N VAL A 106 4.65 2.93 10.68
CA VAL A 106 4.37 1.71 9.92
C VAL A 106 5.69 1.10 9.47
N ARG A 107 5.79 -0.23 9.56
CA ARG A 107 6.96 -0.98 9.07
C ARG A 107 6.50 -2.24 8.36
N ILE A 108 6.99 -2.44 7.15
CA ILE A 108 6.78 -3.64 6.34
C ILE A 108 8.10 -4.43 6.34
N PHE A 109 8.03 -5.74 6.59
CA PHE A 109 9.19 -6.62 6.67
C PHE A 109 8.79 -8.05 6.27
N LYS A 110 9.76 -8.87 5.87
CA LYS A 110 9.54 -10.30 5.58
C LYS A 110 9.31 -11.04 6.89
N ASP A 111 8.24 -11.83 6.97
CA ASP A 111 8.02 -12.80 8.04
C ASP A 111 9.18 -13.81 7.99
N SER A 112 9.90 -13.98 9.09
CA SER A 112 11.06 -14.89 9.20
C SER A 112 10.64 -16.25 9.77
#